data_AF-A0A7X6WU52-F1
#
_entry.id   AF-A0A7X6WU52-F1
#
_cell.length_a   1.000
_cell.length_b   1.000
_cell.length_c   1.000
_cell.angle_alpha   90.00
_cell.angle_beta   90.00
_cell.angle_gamma   90.00
#
_symmetry.space_group_name_H-M   'P 1'
#
loop_
_entity.id
_entity.type
_entity.pdbx_description
1 polymer ?
#
loop_
_entity_poly.entity_id
_entity_poly.type
_entity_poly.pdbx_seq_one_letter_code
_entity_poly.pdbx_strand_id
1 'polypeptide(L)'
;MTLTVGQSPDGSIKHLHRHSTHLSNELCKGNTLGSDSRYSFNIPGCSESLYVFEAPIDLLSFITLNPEYWKKHSYLALCGLSSQSLHQYLSDHEYITKIFLCLDNDIHGFKATSSIIEELQLHTHYEIQCIRPRFKDFNEDLKFIHGHPIIDGIYDTLKKSINSATKFIVESYSSSKDKSLKDLMNQFSSFYYTYNSHILKKQEQAYQSLLDCAGHALLLARQQYTHLELSHSLNEILDFMKDDITFMLYIDTSDDVAQFTQELNTIKSVFLTKTFHTVDDKHQLIQSLMSLAKLCIYTHVFIFM
;
A
#
# COMPACT_ATOMS: atom_id res chain seq x y z
N MET A 1 -0.13 -8.70 33.12
CA MET A 1 -0.24 -7.52 32.25
C MET A 1 1.18 -7.08 31.94
N THR A 2 1.52 -6.84 30.68
CA THR A 2 2.78 -6.22 30.27
C THR A 2 2.54 -4.73 30.01
N LEU A 3 3.55 -3.92 30.33
CA LEU A 3 3.57 -2.48 30.12
C LEU A 3 4.79 -2.13 29.29
N THR A 4 4.57 -1.29 28.30
CA THR A 4 5.62 -0.69 27.47
C THR A 4 5.58 0.81 27.71
N VAL A 5 6.77 1.40 27.88
CA VAL A 5 6.93 2.76 28.39
C VAL A 5 7.60 3.61 27.32
N GLY A 6 6.94 4.68 26.93
CA GLY A 6 7.51 5.70 26.06
C GLY A 6 7.95 6.92 26.86
N GLN A 7 9.11 7.47 26.48
CA GLN A 7 9.78 8.57 27.18
C GLN A 7 10.07 9.70 26.20
N SER A 8 10.03 10.93 26.71
CA SER A 8 10.55 12.10 26.00
C SER A 8 12.08 12.16 26.05
N PRO A 9 12.74 13.00 25.23
CA PRO A 9 14.20 13.11 25.21
C PRO A 9 14.86 13.47 26.56
N ASP A 10 14.12 14.10 27.47
CA ASP A 10 14.54 14.41 28.84
C ASP A 10 14.47 13.20 29.81
N GLY A 11 14.00 12.04 29.34
CA GLY A 11 13.82 10.82 30.14
C GLY A 11 12.51 10.78 30.93
N SER A 12 11.64 11.78 30.81
CA SER A 12 10.33 11.78 31.46
C SER A 12 9.41 10.74 30.82
N ILE A 13 8.71 9.94 31.64
CA ILE A 13 7.69 9.01 31.14
C ILE A 13 6.48 9.80 30.63
N LYS A 14 6.11 9.57 29.37
CA LYS A 14 5.01 10.28 28.69
C LYS A 14 3.93 9.34 28.17
N HIS A 15 4.28 8.08 27.90
CA HIS A 15 3.38 7.10 27.30
C HIS A 15 3.44 5.76 27.99
N LEU A 16 2.29 5.14 28.20
CA LEU A 16 2.17 3.78 28.69
C LEU A 16 1.21 3.00 27.79
N HIS A 17 1.70 1.92 27.19
CA HIS A 17 0.89 0.98 26.43
C HIS A 17 0.80 -0.35 27.16
N ARG A 18 -0.43 -0.80 27.39
CA ARG A 18 -0.73 -2.02 28.14
C ARG A 18 -1.17 -3.16 27.23
N HIS A 19 -0.75 -4.35 27.60
CA HIS A 19 -1.23 -5.59 27.01
C HIS A 19 -1.55 -6.60 28.12
N SER A 20 -2.76 -7.16 28.08
CA SER A 20 -3.17 -8.24 28.97
C SER A 20 -2.27 -9.48 28.78
N THR A 21 -2.00 -10.19 29.88
CA THR A 21 -1.28 -11.48 29.85
C THR A 21 -2.21 -12.63 30.20
N HIS A 22 -3.52 -12.38 30.28
CA HIS A 22 -4.51 -13.35 30.72
C HIS A 22 -5.21 -13.98 29.51
N LEU A 23 -5.49 -15.29 29.58
CA LEU A 23 -6.15 -16.09 28.54
C LEU A 23 -7.67 -15.86 28.42
N SER A 24 -8.21 -14.85 29.10
CA SER A 24 -9.63 -14.49 28.98
C SER A 24 -9.90 -13.82 27.63
N ASN A 25 -11.10 -14.03 27.09
CA ASN A 25 -11.59 -13.41 25.85
C ASN A 25 -11.59 -11.86 25.86
N GLU A 26 -11.33 -11.22 27.01
CA GLU A 26 -11.13 -9.78 27.13
C GLU A 26 -9.65 -9.42 26.99
N LEU A 27 -9.20 -9.30 25.74
CA LEU A 27 -7.87 -8.77 25.40
C LEU A 27 -7.85 -7.26 25.66
N CYS A 28 -7.34 -6.85 26.82
CA CYS A 28 -7.05 -5.45 27.08
C CYS A 28 -5.72 -5.06 26.43
N LYS A 29 -5.76 -4.51 25.20
CA LYS A 29 -4.62 -3.94 24.48
C LYS A 29 -4.90 -2.47 24.18
N GLY A 30 -3.96 -1.57 24.51
CA GLY A 30 -4.11 -0.15 24.18
C GLY A 30 -3.35 0.80 25.10
N ASN A 31 -3.44 2.10 24.78
CA ASN A 31 -2.81 3.15 25.57
C ASN A 31 -3.57 3.37 26.89
N THR A 32 -2.86 3.68 27.98
CA THR A 32 -3.51 4.07 29.24
C THR A 32 -3.96 5.53 29.20
N LEU A 33 -4.96 5.88 30.01
CA LEU A 33 -5.38 7.26 30.21
C LEU A 33 -4.19 8.17 30.58
N GLY A 34 -4.14 9.35 29.98
CA GLY A 34 -3.06 10.33 30.18
C GLY A 34 -1.79 10.08 29.36
N SER A 35 -1.75 9.04 28.52
CA SER A 35 -0.62 8.80 27.62
C SER A 35 -0.55 9.84 26.49
N ASP A 36 0.64 10.39 26.26
CA ASP A 36 0.95 11.21 25.09
C ASP A 36 1.50 10.31 23.98
N SER A 37 0.69 10.05 22.95
CA SER A 37 1.04 9.16 21.83
C SER A 37 2.23 9.63 21.00
N ARG A 38 2.67 10.89 21.13
CA ARG A 38 3.85 11.41 20.44
C ARG A 38 5.16 10.81 20.96
N TYR A 39 5.17 10.35 22.20
CA TYR A 39 6.36 9.81 22.86
C TYR A 39 6.18 8.32 23.12
N SER A 40 5.78 7.56 22.10
CA SER A 40 5.56 6.12 22.19
C SER A 40 6.87 5.34 22.43
N PHE A 41 6.75 4.03 22.68
CA PHE A 41 7.90 3.17 22.98
C PHE A 41 8.95 3.24 21.87
N ASN A 42 10.19 3.56 22.23
CA ASN A 42 11.30 3.67 21.31
C ASN A 42 12.60 3.18 21.96
N ILE A 43 13.58 2.83 21.14
CA ILE A 43 14.94 2.49 21.53
C ILE A 43 15.88 3.34 20.67
N PRO A 44 16.50 4.40 21.21
CA PRO A 44 17.38 5.25 20.44
C PRO A 44 18.71 4.56 20.13
N GLY A 45 19.16 4.73 18.89
CA GLY A 45 20.50 4.34 18.43
C GLY A 45 21.35 5.55 18.05
N CYS A 46 22.54 5.28 17.51
CA CYS A 46 23.50 6.31 17.13
C CYS A 46 23.68 6.46 15.61
N SER A 47 23.09 5.59 14.80
CA SER A 47 23.15 5.68 13.33
C SER A 47 21.99 6.51 12.77
N GLU A 48 22.09 6.86 11.49
CA GLU A 48 21.07 7.61 10.75
C GLU A 48 19.81 6.79 10.39
N SER A 49 19.60 5.63 11.02
CA SER A 49 18.60 4.63 10.62
C SER A 49 17.55 4.44 11.70
N LEU A 50 16.27 4.56 11.30
CA LEU A 50 15.11 4.38 12.15
C LEU A 50 14.23 3.26 11.59
N TYR A 51 13.91 2.26 12.42
CA TYR A 51 12.95 1.19 12.11
C TYR A 51 11.63 1.45 12.84
N VAL A 52 10.51 1.43 12.11
CA VAL A 52 9.19 1.86 12.61
C VAL A 52 8.19 0.71 12.56
N PHE A 53 7.60 0.36 13.69
CA PHE A 53 6.68 -0.78 13.85
C PHE A 53 5.32 -0.34 14.36
N GLU A 54 4.28 -1.13 14.11
CA GLU A 54 2.94 -0.86 14.65
C GLU A 54 2.88 -1.04 16.18
N ALA A 55 3.50 -2.10 16.70
CA ALA A 55 3.51 -2.40 18.13
C ALA A 55 4.90 -2.77 18.68
N PRO A 56 5.12 -2.59 20.00
CA PRO A 56 6.40 -2.92 20.64
C PRO A 56 6.80 -4.40 20.52
N ILE A 57 5.83 -5.32 20.47
CA ILE A 57 6.14 -6.76 20.37
C ILE A 57 6.78 -7.09 19.02
N ASP A 58 6.36 -6.43 17.94
CA ASP A 58 6.91 -6.64 16.60
C ASP A 58 8.32 -6.06 16.49
N LEU A 59 8.54 -4.88 17.08
CA LEU A 59 9.86 -4.28 17.23
C LEU A 59 10.83 -5.23 17.95
N LEU A 60 10.43 -5.78 19.10
CA LEU A 60 11.27 -6.71 19.86
C LEU A 60 11.49 -8.02 19.13
N SER A 61 10.48 -8.51 18.42
CA SER A 61 10.59 -9.72 17.59
C SER A 61 11.57 -9.51 16.44
N PHE A 62 11.51 -8.36 15.78
CA PHE A 62 12.45 -7.99 14.72
C PHE A 62 13.90 -7.93 15.21
N ILE A 63 14.15 -7.30 16.37
CA ILE A 63 15.49 -7.29 16.99
C ILE A 63 15.96 -8.71 17.32
N THR A 64 15.05 -9.57 17.80
CA THR A 64 15.37 -10.97 18.12
C THR A 64 15.74 -11.77 16.86
N LEU A 65 15.02 -11.52 15.75
CA LEU A 65 15.30 -12.12 14.44
C LEU A 65 16.59 -11.57 13.80
N ASN A 66 16.99 -10.34 14.14
CA ASN A 66 18.13 -9.62 13.55
C ASN A 66 19.09 -9.11 14.65
N PRO A 67 19.81 -10.01 15.36
CA PRO A 67 20.60 -9.63 16.54
C PRO A 67 21.90 -8.89 16.20
N GLU A 68 22.32 -8.85 14.94
CA GLU A 68 23.57 -8.22 14.55
C GLU A 68 23.46 -6.69 14.55
N TYR A 69 24.34 -6.03 15.29
CA TYR A 69 24.48 -4.57 15.36
C TYR A 69 23.21 -3.77 15.69
N TRP A 70 22.14 -4.41 16.17
CA TRP A 70 20.84 -3.76 16.39
C TRP A 70 20.95 -2.49 17.24
N LYS A 71 21.78 -2.49 18.29
CA LYS A 71 21.99 -1.33 19.18
C LYS A 71 22.51 -0.07 18.49
N LYS A 72 23.03 -0.17 17.26
CA LYS A 72 23.46 1.00 16.49
C LYS A 72 22.27 1.79 15.94
N HIS A 73 21.16 1.13 15.66
CA HIS A 73 19.99 1.71 15.00
C HIS A 73 18.94 2.19 15.99
N SER A 74 18.11 3.12 15.55
CA SER A 74 16.94 3.57 16.29
C SER A 74 15.72 2.73 15.93
N TYR A 75 14.86 2.48 16.91
CA TYR A 75 13.61 1.73 16.74
C TYR A 75 12.47 2.49 17.39
N LEU A 76 11.32 2.53 16.72
CA LEU A 76 10.12 3.19 17.20
C LEU A 76 8.92 2.25 17.00
N ALA A 77 8.13 2.06 18.06
CA ALA A 77 6.81 1.46 17.96
C ALA A 77 5.76 2.57 18.02
N LEU A 78 4.90 2.66 17.02
CA LEU A 78 3.82 3.65 16.94
C LEU A 78 2.76 3.44 18.03
N CYS A 79 2.62 2.20 18.53
CA CYS A 79 1.58 1.77 19.47
C CYS A 79 0.17 2.03 18.91
N GLY A 80 -0.01 1.74 17.61
CA GLY A 80 -1.19 2.03 16.79
C GLY A 80 -0.78 2.41 15.36
N LEU A 81 -1.73 2.94 14.58
CA LEU A 81 -1.53 3.33 13.17
C LEU A 81 -1.27 4.83 12.96
N SER A 82 -1.17 5.61 14.04
CA SER A 82 -0.94 7.06 13.96
C SER A 82 0.54 7.36 13.75
N SER A 83 0.87 8.22 12.79
CA SER A 83 2.24 8.67 12.49
C SER A 83 2.76 9.77 13.44
N GLN A 84 1.97 10.20 14.42
CA GLN A 84 2.33 11.30 15.32
C GLN A 84 3.66 11.09 16.07
N SER A 85 3.91 9.87 16.55
CA SER A 85 5.17 9.56 17.23
C SER A 85 6.35 9.51 16.27
N LEU A 86 6.13 9.14 15.02
CA LEU A 86 7.17 9.19 14.00
C LEU A 86 7.61 10.63 13.74
N HIS A 87 6.65 11.53 13.51
CA HIS A 87 6.95 12.96 13.30
C HIS A 87 7.65 13.58 14.52
N GLN A 88 7.18 13.28 15.73
CA GLN A 88 7.85 13.74 16.95
C GLN A 88 9.27 13.19 17.05
N TYR A 89 9.47 11.88 16.83
CA TYR A 89 10.78 11.25 16.93
C TYR A 89 11.77 11.85 15.91
N LEU A 90 11.34 12.08 14.67
CA LEU A 90 12.16 12.70 13.63
C LEU A 90 12.51 14.16 13.98
N SER A 91 11.57 14.91 14.56
CA SER A 91 11.84 16.27 15.06
C SER A 91 12.85 16.29 16.19
N ASP A 92 12.86 15.27 17.05
CA ASP A 92 13.78 15.16 18.18
C ASP A 92 15.17 14.63 17.75
N HIS A 93 15.27 13.99 16.57
CA HIS A 93 16.47 13.30 16.08
C HIS A 93 16.77 13.64 14.62
N GLU A 94 17.20 14.88 14.36
CA GLU A 94 17.46 15.41 13.01
C GLU A 94 18.55 14.65 12.21
N TYR A 95 19.36 13.81 12.87
CA TYR A 95 20.39 13.00 12.22
C TYR A 95 19.83 11.76 11.49
N ILE A 96 18.55 11.44 11.64
CA ILE A 96 17.92 10.33 10.93
C ILE A 96 17.72 10.70 9.47
N THR A 97 18.25 9.89 8.55
CA THR A 97 18.10 10.05 7.10
C THR A 97 17.47 8.83 6.44
N LYS A 98 17.51 7.67 7.11
CA LYS A 98 17.00 6.39 6.59
C LYS A 98 15.87 5.86 7.46
N ILE A 99 14.71 5.63 6.87
CA ILE A 99 13.50 5.18 7.55
C ILE A 99 13.07 3.83 6.97
N PHE A 100 12.99 2.83 7.83
CA PHE A 100 12.51 1.49 7.51
C PHE A 100 11.13 1.29 8.12
N LEU A 101 10.10 1.23 7.27
CA LEU A 101 8.72 0.95 7.69
C LEU A 101 8.53 -0.56 7.79
N CYS A 102 8.14 -1.01 8.98
CA CYS A 102 8.05 -2.40 9.41
C CYS A 102 6.66 -2.71 10.00
N LEU A 103 5.61 -2.25 9.32
CA LEU A 103 4.21 -2.43 9.75
C LEU A 103 3.67 -3.82 9.36
N ASP A 104 2.52 -4.17 9.94
CA ASP A 104 1.85 -5.46 9.76
C ASP A 104 1.53 -5.75 8.27
N ASN A 105 1.64 -7.04 7.90
CA ASN A 105 1.25 -7.57 6.59
C ASN A 105 -0.27 -7.84 6.55
N ASP A 106 -1.03 -6.80 6.82
CA ASP A 106 -2.50 -6.75 6.73
C ASP A 106 -2.98 -5.44 6.10
N ILE A 107 -4.29 -5.34 5.85
CA ILE A 107 -4.88 -4.22 5.11
C ILE A 107 -4.59 -2.89 5.81
N HIS A 108 -4.62 -2.87 7.15
CA HIS A 108 -4.46 -1.66 7.93
C HIS A 108 -2.99 -1.23 7.99
N GLY A 109 -2.06 -2.17 8.19
CA GLY A 109 -0.62 -1.91 8.17
C GLY A 109 -0.14 -1.39 6.82
N PHE A 110 -0.63 -1.97 5.72
CA PHE A 110 -0.35 -1.49 4.37
C PHE A 110 -0.90 -0.07 4.11
N LYS A 111 -2.13 0.25 4.53
CA LYS A 111 -2.70 1.61 4.40
C LYS A 111 -1.90 2.64 5.19
N ALA A 112 -1.54 2.32 6.43
CA ALA A 112 -0.73 3.19 7.26
C ALA A 112 0.67 3.41 6.67
N THR A 113 1.28 2.36 6.09
CA THR A 113 2.57 2.46 5.37
C THR A 113 2.47 3.47 4.23
N SER A 114 1.42 3.40 3.40
CA SER A 114 1.23 4.37 2.30
C SER A 114 1.01 5.80 2.78
N SER A 115 0.18 6.01 3.81
CA SER A 115 -0.03 7.34 4.41
C SER A 115 1.28 7.95 4.90
N ILE A 116 2.10 7.16 5.61
CA ILE A 116 3.40 7.61 6.11
C ILE A 116 4.35 7.95 4.96
N ILE A 117 4.37 7.14 3.88
CA ILE A 117 5.18 7.43 2.70
C ILE A 117 4.76 8.76 2.08
N GLU A 118 3.46 9.00 1.86
CA GLU A 118 2.96 10.26 1.30
C GLU A 118 3.33 11.47 2.19
N GLU A 119 3.15 11.35 3.51
CA GLU A 119 3.50 12.39 4.48
C GLU A 119 5.00 12.73 4.43
N LEU A 120 5.86 11.71 4.38
CA LEU A 120 7.31 11.89 4.41
C LEU A 120 7.91 12.25 3.04
N GLN A 121 7.26 11.89 1.93
CA GLN A 121 7.71 12.24 0.57
C GLN A 121 7.73 13.76 0.32
N LEU A 122 7.00 14.54 1.12
CA LEU A 122 7.11 16.00 1.15
C LEU A 122 8.51 16.49 1.58
N HIS A 123 9.33 15.60 2.14
CA HIS A 123 10.68 15.85 2.64
C HIS A 123 11.70 15.00 1.85
N THR A 124 12.40 15.63 0.90
CA THR A 124 13.28 14.94 -0.06
C THR A 124 14.57 14.36 0.54
N HIS A 125 14.86 14.62 1.82
CA HIS A 125 16.08 14.15 2.49
C HIS A 125 15.95 12.77 3.14
N TYR A 126 14.75 12.20 3.23
CA TYR A 126 14.54 10.86 3.78
C TYR A 126 14.62 9.77 2.70
N GLU A 127 15.46 8.77 2.94
CA GLU A 127 15.43 7.49 2.23
C GLU A 127 14.46 6.55 2.94
N ILE A 128 13.35 6.20 2.29
CA ILE A 128 12.30 5.36 2.88
C ILE A 128 12.35 3.97 2.23
N GLN A 129 12.39 2.94 3.06
CA GLN A 129 12.31 1.54 2.64
C GLN A 129 11.24 0.80 3.45
N CYS A 130 10.64 -0.24 2.87
CA CYS A 130 9.69 -1.09 3.58
C CYS A 130 10.28 -2.48 3.79
N ILE A 131 10.25 -2.97 5.03
CA ILE A 131 10.62 -4.34 5.38
C ILE A 131 9.34 -5.02 5.87
N ARG A 132 8.90 -6.04 5.13
CA ARG A 132 7.65 -6.73 5.43
C ARG A 132 7.90 -8.03 6.20
N PRO A 133 7.09 -8.34 7.22
CA PRO A 133 7.09 -9.67 7.81
C PRO A 133 6.57 -10.68 6.79
N ARG A 134 7.01 -11.94 6.93
CA ARG A 134 6.58 -13.04 6.05
C ARG A 134 5.13 -13.41 6.34
N PHE A 135 4.79 -13.52 7.61
CA PHE A 135 3.44 -13.78 8.11
C PHE A 135 2.74 -12.47 8.47
N LYS A 136 1.67 -12.50 9.27
CA LYS A 136 0.90 -11.30 9.62
C LYS A 136 1.75 -10.18 10.21
N ASP A 137 2.67 -10.50 11.11
CA ASP A 137 3.57 -9.55 11.78
C ASP A 137 4.92 -10.20 12.12
N PHE A 138 5.91 -9.43 12.60
CA PHE A 138 7.24 -9.97 12.92
C PHE A 138 7.22 -10.92 14.12
N ASN A 139 6.22 -10.81 15.00
CA ASN A 139 6.03 -11.79 16.07
C ASN A 139 5.54 -13.14 15.52
N GLU A 140 4.71 -13.16 14.47
CA GLU A 140 4.35 -14.38 13.74
C GLU A 140 5.56 -15.01 13.03
N ASP A 141 6.48 -14.20 12.48
CA ASP A 141 7.76 -14.69 11.94
C ASP A 141 8.62 -15.35 13.01
N LEU A 142 8.69 -14.75 14.21
CA LEU A 142 9.40 -15.33 15.35
C LEU A 142 8.74 -16.64 15.83
N LYS A 143 7.40 -16.68 15.89
CA LYS A 143 6.65 -17.90 16.22
C LYS A 143 6.94 -19.03 15.24
N PHE A 144 7.01 -18.73 13.94
CA PHE A 144 7.33 -19.71 12.90
C PHE A 144 8.67 -20.40 13.16
N ILE A 145 9.74 -19.64 13.42
CA ILE A 145 11.08 -20.23 13.62
C ILE A 145 11.18 -21.10 14.88
N HIS A 146 10.26 -20.90 15.82
CA HIS A 146 10.14 -21.70 17.05
C HIS A 146 9.06 -22.79 16.96
N GLY A 147 8.46 -23.02 15.79
CA GLY A 147 7.49 -24.10 15.57
C GLY A 147 6.12 -23.86 16.21
N HIS A 148 5.75 -22.61 16.47
CA HIS A 148 4.44 -22.24 16.97
C HIS A 148 3.44 -22.00 15.81
N PRO A 149 2.12 -22.14 16.06
CA PRO A 149 1.10 -21.81 15.06
C PRO A 149 1.21 -20.36 14.61
N ILE A 150 1.08 -20.12 13.31
CA ILE A 150 1.19 -18.79 12.70
C ILE A 150 -0.16 -18.25 12.22
N ILE A 151 -0.21 -16.95 12.01
CA ILE A 151 -1.28 -16.30 11.24
C ILE A 151 -0.68 -15.82 9.92
N ASP A 152 -1.21 -16.30 8.81
CA ASP A 152 -0.76 -15.86 7.48
C ASP A 152 -1.00 -14.37 7.26
N GLY A 153 -0.08 -13.73 6.56
CA GLY A 153 -0.25 -12.36 6.09
C GLY A 153 -1.04 -12.30 4.78
N ILE A 154 -1.49 -11.11 4.40
CA ILE A 154 -2.38 -10.97 3.23
C ILE A 154 -1.61 -10.89 1.90
N TYR A 155 -0.34 -10.48 1.90
CA TYR A 155 0.39 -10.14 0.68
C TYR A 155 0.47 -11.29 -0.33
N ASP A 156 0.71 -12.53 0.10
CA ASP A 156 0.78 -13.67 -0.82
C ASP A 156 -0.57 -13.95 -1.48
N THR A 157 -1.66 -13.76 -0.75
CA THR A 157 -3.03 -13.86 -1.29
C THR A 157 -3.29 -12.73 -2.29
N LEU A 158 -2.96 -11.49 -1.94
CA LEU A 158 -3.07 -10.35 -2.86
C LEU A 158 -2.28 -10.60 -4.14
N LYS A 159 -1.03 -11.05 -4.03
CA LYS A 159 -0.14 -11.34 -5.16
C LYS A 159 -0.71 -12.43 -6.08
N LYS A 160 -1.31 -13.48 -5.53
CA LYS A 160 -1.99 -14.53 -6.32
C LYS A 160 -3.19 -13.97 -7.08
N SER A 161 -4.01 -13.13 -6.44
CA SER A 161 -5.17 -12.49 -7.09
C SER A 161 -4.72 -11.55 -8.22
N ILE A 162 -3.72 -10.70 -7.97
CA ILE A 162 -3.13 -9.82 -9.00
C ILE A 162 -2.56 -10.62 -10.17
N ASN A 163 -1.81 -11.70 -9.90
CA ASN A 163 -1.26 -12.56 -10.93
C ASN A 163 -2.35 -13.23 -11.77
N SER A 164 -3.47 -13.61 -11.15
CA SER A 164 -4.61 -14.20 -11.86
C SER A 164 -5.31 -13.16 -12.75
N ALA A 165 -5.53 -11.95 -12.24
CA ALA A 165 -6.12 -10.84 -13.00
C ALA A 165 -5.23 -10.42 -14.19
N THR A 166 -3.93 -10.24 -13.96
CA THR A 166 -2.98 -9.88 -15.03
C THR A 166 -2.88 -10.96 -16.10
N LYS A 167 -2.86 -12.24 -15.71
CA LYS A 167 -2.93 -13.36 -16.64
C LYS A 167 -4.20 -13.34 -17.48
N PHE A 168 -5.37 -13.15 -16.86
CA PHE A 168 -6.65 -13.02 -17.56
C PHE A 168 -6.62 -11.88 -18.59
N ILE A 169 -6.08 -10.71 -18.21
CA ILE A 169 -5.98 -9.55 -19.09
C ILE A 169 -5.09 -9.87 -20.31
N VAL A 170 -3.92 -10.47 -20.09
CA VAL A 170 -3.01 -10.85 -21.17
C VAL A 170 -3.67 -11.84 -22.13
N GLU A 171 -4.30 -12.89 -21.60
CA GLU A 171 -4.99 -13.90 -22.42
C GLU A 171 -6.15 -13.32 -23.23
N SER A 172 -6.91 -12.38 -22.65
CA SER A 172 -8.09 -11.79 -23.29
C SER A 172 -7.75 -10.68 -24.30
N TYR A 173 -6.67 -9.93 -24.06
CA TYR A 173 -6.41 -8.67 -24.78
C TYR A 173 -5.16 -8.65 -25.65
N SER A 174 -4.22 -9.60 -25.53
CA SER A 174 -2.95 -9.56 -26.29
C SER A 174 -3.15 -9.47 -27.81
N SER A 175 -4.09 -10.25 -28.34
CA SER A 175 -4.45 -10.29 -29.77
C SER A 175 -5.71 -9.49 -30.10
N SER A 176 -6.22 -8.71 -29.15
CA SER A 176 -7.42 -7.90 -29.34
C SER A 176 -7.11 -6.66 -30.17
N LYS A 177 -8.12 -6.20 -30.93
CA LYS A 177 -8.05 -4.94 -31.65
C LYS A 177 -8.02 -3.77 -30.67
N ASP A 178 -7.45 -2.66 -31.11
CA ASP A 178 -7.46 -1.43 -30.34
C ASP A 178 -8.88 -0.99 -29.97
N LYS A 179 -8.98 -0.36 -28.81
CA LYS A 179 -10.25 0.05 -28.20
C LYS A 179 -10.33 1.56 -28.19
N SER A 180 -11.56 2.07 -28.29
CA SER A 180 -11.80 3.50 -28.19
C SER A 180 -11.93 3.93 -26.73
N LEU A 181 -11.77 5.23 -26.47
CA LEU A 181 -12.12 5.82 -25.17
C LEU A 181 -13.58 5.52 -24.78
N LYS A 182 -14.49 5.46 -25.76
CA LYS A 182 -15.90 5.11 -25.52
C LYS A 182 -16.05 3.68 -24.97
N ASP A 183 -15.28 2.72 -25.50
CA ASP A 183 -15.30 1.34 -25.01
C ASP A 183 -14.80 1.26 -23.56
N LEU A 184 -13.74 1.99 -23.22
CA LEU A 184 -13.25 2.12 -21.85
C LEU A 184 -14.34 2.72 -20.93
N MET A 185 -14.97 3.83 -21.33
CA MET A 185 -16.01 4.49 -20.53
C MET A 185 -17.23 3.60 -20.31
N ASN A 186 -17.61 2.80 -21.32
CA ASN A 186 -18.72 1.86 -21.20
C ASN A 186 -18.43 0.78 -20.15
N GLN A 187 -17.21 0.23 -20.14
CA GLN A 187 -16.82 -0.76 -19.13
C GLN A 187 -16.80 -0.17 -17.72
N PHE A 188 -16.20 1.02 -17.56
CA PHE A 188 -16.22 1.70 -16.26
C PHE A 188 -17.65 2.00 -15.79
N SER A 189 -18.52 2.44 -16.69
CA SER A 189 -19.93 2.70 -16.36
C SER A 189 -20.64 1.42 -15.91
N SER A 190 -20.40 0.30 -16.60
CA SER A 190 -20.92 -1.01 -16.19
C SER A 190 -20.47 -1.38 -14.78
N PHE A 191 -19.18 -1.22 -14.46
CA PHE A 191 -18.65 -1.41 -13.11
C PHE A 191 -19.34 -0.47 -12.09
N TYR A 192 -19.36 0.83 -12.36
CA TYR A 192 -19.90 1.87 -11.47
C TYR A 192 -21.35 1.59 -11.04
N TYR A 193 -22.20 1.10 -11.95
CA TYR A 193 -23.60 0.81 -11.63
C TYR A 193 -23.84 -0.56 -11.00
N THR A 194 -22.82 -1.43 -10.94
CA THR A 194 -22.99 -2.81 -10.48
C THR A 194 -22.19 -3.16 -9.22
N TYR A 195 -21.09 -2.47 -8.91
CA TYR A 195 -20.17 -2.85 -7.83
C TYR A 195 -20.80 -2.83 -6.42
N ASN A 196 -21.68 -1.85 -6.13
CA ASN A 196 -22.39 -1.77 -4.85
C ASN A 196 -23.61 -2.69 -4.74
N SER A 197 -23.85 -3.58 -5.71
CA SER A 197 -25.00 -4.46 -5.68
C SER A 197 -24.78 -5.68 -4.79
N HIS A 198 -25.77 -6.03 -3.97
CA HIS A 198 -25.81 -7.30 -3.24
C HIS A 198 -26.22 -8.51 -4.10
N ILE A 199 -26.50 -8.31 -5.39
CA ILE A 199 -26.91 -9.39 -6.30
C ILE A 199 -25.65 -10.03 -6.88
N LEU A 200 -25.45 -11.34 -6.65
CA LEU A 200 -24.26 -12.08 -7.09
C LEU A 200 -23.93 -11.87 -8.58
N LYS A 201 -24.93 -11.98 -9.47
CA LYS A 201 -24.74 -11.77 -10.92
C LYS A 201 -24.23 -10.36 -11.25
N LYS A 202 -24.64 -9.34 -10.48
CA LYS A 202 -24.16 -7.97 -10.65
C LYS A 202 -22.75 -7.80 -10.09
N GLN A 203 -22.40 -8.50 -9.01
CA GLN A 203 -21.03 -8.52 -8.49
C GLN A 203 -20.07 -9.18 -9.48
N GLU A 204 -20.45 -10.31 -10.09
CA GLU A 204 -19.69 -10.95 -11.17
C GLU A 204 -19.53 -10.02 -12.37
N GLN A 205 -20.59 -9.30 -12.76
CA GLN A 205 -20.53 -8.30 -13.82
C GLN A 205 -19.59 -7.15 -13.46
N ALA A 206 -19.62 -6.67 -12.21
CA ALA A 206 -18.75 -5.60 -11.74
C ALA A 206 -17.27 -6.02 -11.79
N TYR A 207 -16.97 -7.22 -11.27
CA TYR A 207 -15.65 -7.83 -11.33
C TYR A 207 -15.13 -7.89 -12.76
N GLN A 208 -15.93 -8.46 -13.67
CA GLN A 208 -15.54 -8.59 -15.08
C GLN A 208 -15.34 -7.23 -15.75
N SER A 209 -16.27 -6.29 -15.53
CA SER A 209 -16.20 -4.95 -16.11
C SER A 209 -14.95 -4.19 -15.64
N LEU A 210 -14.51 -4.42 -14.39
CA LEU A 210 -13.31 -3.79 -13.84
C LEU A 210 -12.03 -4.34 -14.49
N LEU A 211 -11.94 -5.67 -14.71
CA LEU A 211 -10.81 -6.27 -15.44
C LEU A 211 -10.82 -5.87 -16.92
N ASP A 212 -11.98 -5.77 -17.54
CA ASP A 212 -12.12 -5.29 -18.92
C ASP A 212 -11.73 -3.81 -19.04
N CYS A 213 -12.06 -2.99 -18.04
CA CYS A 213 -11.60 -1.61 -17.94
C CYS A 213 -10.06 -1.55 -17.90
N ALA A 214 -9.41 -2.40 -17.09
CA ALA A 214 -7.95 -2.51 -17.06
C ALA A 214 -7.37 -2.88 -18.44
N GLY A 215 -7.92 -3.91 -19.09
CA GLY A 215 -7.50 -4.35 -20.42
C GLY A 215 -7.63 -3.26 -21.48
N HIS A 216 -8.76 -2.53 -21.49
CA HIS A 216 -8.97 -1.41 -22.40
C HIS A 216 -7.99 -0.25 -22.15
N ALA A 217 -7.71 0.08 -20.89
CA ALA A 217 -6.74 1.12 -20.54
C ALA A 217 -5.32 0.76 -21.03
N LEU A 218 -4.91 -0.50 -20.86
CA LEU A 218 -3.61 -0.99 -21.34
C LEU A 218 -3.50 -1.01 -22.87
N LEU A 219 -4.57 -1.38 -23.58
CA LEU A 219 -4.59 -1.31 -25.05
C LEU A 219 -4.46 0.14 -25.55
N LEU A 220 -5.15 1.08 -24.91
CA LEU A 220 -5.01 2.51 -25.21
C LEU A 220 -3.59 3.01 -24.92
N ALA A 221 -2.97 2.58 -23.81
CA ALA A 221 -1.60 2.93 -23.49
C ALA A 221 -0.61 2.38 -24.52
N ARG A 222 -0.77 1.11 -24.92
CA ARG A 222 0.01 0.47 -25.99
C ARG A 222 -0.12 1.22 -27.32
N GLN A 223 -1.32 1.69 -27.65
CA GLN A 223 -1.54 2.51 -28.84
C GLN A 223 -0.75 3.83 -28.76
N GLN A 224 -0.72 4.50 -27.60
CA GLN A 224 0.07 5.73 -27.44
C GLN A 224 1.58 5.48 -27.53
N TYR A 225 2.08 4.37 -26.97
CA TYR A 225 3.48 3.94 -27.20
C TYR A 225 3.79 3.75 -28.68
N THR A 226 2.89 3.10 -29.42
CA THR A 226 3.04 2.88 -30.87
C THR A 226 3.09 4.22 -31.63
N HIS A 227 2.30 5.21 -31.22
CA HIS A 227 2.36 6.57 -31.76
C HIS A 227 3.65 7.33 -31.41
N LEU A 228 4.46 6.81 -30.49
CA LEU A 228 5.81 7.28 -30.14
C LEU A 228 6.90 6.38 -30.73
N GLU A 229 6.55 5.48 -31.66
CA GLU A 229 7.47 4.51 -32.29
C GLU A 229 8.07 3.49 -31.29
N LEU A 230 7.42 3.31 -30.14
CA LEU A 230 7.78 2.31 -29.13
C LEU A 230 6.84 1.11 -29.24
N SER A 231 7.41 -0.09 -29.38
CA SER A 231 6.65 -1.34 -29.44
C SER A 231 6.79 -2.11 -28.14
N HIS A 232 5.69 -2.28 -27.43
CA HIS A 232 5.62 -3.08 -26.20
C HIS A 232 4.45 -4.05 -26.28
N SER A 233 4.71 -5.30 -25.91
CA SER A 233 3.70 -6.31 -25.60
C SER A 233 2.94 -5.94 -24.32
N LEU A 234 1.74 -6.52 -24.13
CA LEU A 234 1.01 -6.30 -22.87
C LEU A 234 1.77 -6.83 -21.64
N ASN A 235 2.57 -7.89 -21.80
CA ASN A 235 3.41 -8.39 -20.71
C ASN A 235 4.47 -7.36 -20.30
N GLU A 236 5.16 -6.75 -21.26
CA GLU A 236 6.17 -5.71 -20.98
C GLU A 236 5.51 -4.48 -20.32
N ILE A 237 4.33 -4.07 -20.81
CA ILE A 237 3.59 -2.96 -20.20
C ILE A 237 3.20 -3.28 -18.74
N LEU A 238 2.69 -4.49 -18.48
CA LEU A 238 2.37 -4.94 -17.12
C LEU A 238 3.60 -5.05 -16.22
N ASP A 239 4.76 -5.41 -16.77
CA ASP A 239 6.02 -5.42 -16.03
C ASP A 239 6.42 -4.01 -15.56
N PHE A 240 6.13 -2.96 -16.35
CA PHE A 240 6.32 -1.57 -15.92
C PHE A 240 5.42 -1.16 -14.74
N MET A 241 4.37 -1.93 -14.45
CA MET A 241 3.42 -1.64 -13.37
C MET A 241 3.79 -2.29 -12.04
N LYS A 242 4.72 -3.26 -12.03
CA LYS A 242 5.10 -4.00 -10.82
C LYS A 242 5.76 -3.05 -9.82
N ASP A 243 5.04 -2.77 -8.75
CA ASP A 243 5.54 -2.01 -7.60
C ASP A 243 5.11 -2.73 -6.32
N ASP A 244 6.09 -3.22 -5.57
CA ASP A 244 5.89 -4.01 -4.35
C ASP A 244 5.62 -3.13 -3.11
N ILE A 245 5.84 -1.81 -3.20
CA ILE A 245 5.83 -0.90 -2.06
C ILE A 245 4.60 0.01 -2.11
N THR A 246 4.25 0.51 -3.29
CA THR A 246 3.25 1.57 -3.44
C THR A 246 1.95 1.13 -4.10
N PHE A 247 1.69 -0.19 -4.22
CA PHE A 247 0.44 -0.70 -4.80
C PHE A 247 -0.81 -0.17 -4.08
N MET A 248 -0.70 0.11 -2.77
CA MET A 248 -1.80 0.68 -1.98
C MET A 248 -2.24 2.07 -2.43
N LEU A 249 -1.36 2.84 -3.09
CA LEU A 249 -1.72 4.12 -3.71
C LEU A 249 -2.68 3.96 -4.89
N TYR A 250 -2.80 2.75 -5.41
CA TYR A 250 -3.62 2.43 -6.56
C TYR A 250 -4.83 1.59 -6.15
N ILE A 251 -5.35 1.80 -4.94
CA ILE A 251 -6.61 1.19 -4.49
C ILE A 251 -7.57 2.30 -4.13
N ASP A 252 -8.71 2.30 -4.81
CA ASP A 252 -9.78 3.22 -4.46
C ASP A 252 -10.60 2.63 -3.31
N THR A 253 -10.51 3.26 -2.14
CA THR A 253 -11.29 2.88 -0.95
C THR A 253 -12.45 3.83 -0.68
N SER A 254 -12.72 4.77 -1.59
CA SER A 254 -13.82 5.73 -1.43
C SER A 254 -15.15 5.14 -1.87
N ASP A 255 -16.23 5.50 -1.18
CA ASP A 255 -17.59 5.02 -1.50
C ASP A 255 -18.10 5.52 -2.87
N ASP A 256 -17.48 6.55 -3.43
CA ASP A 256 -17.85 7.20 -4.69
C ASP A 256 -16.83 6.96 -5.82
N VAL A 257 -15.85 6.06 -5.60
CA VAL A 257 -14.76 5.77 -6.54
C VAL A 257 -14.09 7.06 -7.10
N ALA A 258 -13.77 7.96 -6.18
CA ALA A 258 -13.22 9.28 -6.45
C ALA A 258 -11.89 9.24 -7.22
N GLN A 259 -11.02 8.27 -6.91
CA GLN A 259 -9.73 8.13 -7.58
C GLN A 259 -9.89 7.69 -9.04
N PHE A 260 -10.83 6.76 -9.30
CA PHE A 260 -11.20 6.41 -10.67
C PHE A 260 -11.72 7.64 -11.43
N THR A 261 -12.60 8.40 -10.80
CA THR A 261 -13.20 9.61 -11.40
C THR A 261 -12.13 10.64 -11.77
N GLN A 262 -11.14 10.86 -10.89
CA GLN A 262 -10.02 11.75 -11.14
C GLN A 262 -9.19 11.32 -12.35
N GLU A 263 -8.79 10.05 -12.42
CA GLU A 263 -8.00 9.52 -13.54
C GLU A 263 -8.78 9.59 -14.86
N LEU A 264 -10.06 9.20 -14.83
CA LEU A 264 -10.92 9.25 -16.02
C LEU A 264 -11.15 10.68 -16.51
N ASN A 265 -11.27 11.66 -15.62
CA ASN A 265 -11.38 13.07 -16.00
C ASN A 265 -10.09 13.58 -16.66
N THR A 266 -8.93 13.19 -16.13
CA THR A 266 -7.63 13.49 -16.73
C THR A 266 -7.53 12.92 -18.14
N ILE A 267 -7.83 11.63 -18.32
CA ILE A 267 -7.84 10.97 -19.63
C ILE A 267 -8.80 11.67 -20.59
N LYS A 268 -10.05 11.94 -20.18
CA LYS A 268 -11.06 12.63 -21.01
C LYS A 268 -10.58 14.00 -21.46
N SER A 269 -10.01 14.78 -20.53
CA SER A 269 -9.53 16.12 -20.84
C SER A 269 -8.47 16.08 -21.94
N VAL A 270 -7.48 15.19 -21.85
CA VAL A 270 -6.41 15.12 -22.84
C VAL A 270 -6.93 14.58 -24.16
N PHE A 271 -7.82 13.57 -24.17
CA PHE A 271 -8.40 13.01 -25.39
C PHE A 271 -9.35 13.96 -26.14
N LEU A 272 -10.17 14.73 -25.42
CA LEU A 272 -11.27 15.51 -26.04
C LEU A 272 -10.90 16.95 -26.36
N THR A 273 -9.91 17.53 -25.68
CA THR A 273 -9.60 18.97 -25.84
C THR A 273 -8.64 19.26 -26.98
N LYS A 274 -7.97 18.23 -27.53
CA LYS A 274 -6.91 18.39 -28.53
C LYS A 274 -7.17 17.54 -29.77
N THR A 275 -7.16 18.18 -30.93
CA THR A 275 -7.22 17.52 -32.24
C THR A 275 -5.90 16.85 -32.63
N PHE A 276 -4.78 17.38 -32.14
CA PHE A 276 -3.45 16.80 -32.30
C PHE A 276 -2.75 16.76 -30.94
N HIS A 277 -2.27 15.58 -30.54
CA HIS A 277 -1.54 15.38 -29.28
C HIS A 277 -0.03 15.58 -29.51
N THR A 278 0.60 16.40 -28.67
CA THR A 278 2.05 16.52 -28.63
C THR A 278 2.69 15.24 -28.07
N VAL A 279 4.02 15.16 -28.12
CA VAL A 279 4.77 14.08 -27.45
C VAL A 279 4.48 14.09 -25.93
N ASP A 280 4.45 15.26 -25.30
CA ASP A 280 4.15 15.39 -23.87
C ASP A 280 2.71 14.94 -23.55
N ASP A 281 1.75 15.27 -24.41
CA ASP A 281 0.36 14.82 -24.25
C ASP A 281 0.24 13.30 -24.29
N LYS A 282 1.01 12.64 -25.17
CA LYS A 282 1.05 11.17 -25.25
C LYS A 282 1.67 10.57 -23.99
N HIS A 283 2.74 11.15 -23.46
CA HIS A 283 3.33 10.68 -22.20
C HIS A 283 2.35 10.84 -21.03
N GLN A 284 1.66 11.98 -20.94
CA GLN A 284 0.63 12.19 -19.92
C GLN A 284 -0.52 11.18 -20.05
N LEU A 285 -0.99 10.91 -21.28
CA LEU A 285 -2.00 9.88 -21.54
C LEU A 285 -1.54 8.49 -21.11
N ILE A 286 -0.32 8.11 -21.47
CA ILE A 286 0.27 6.83 -21.07
C ILE A 286 0.26 6.74 -19.55
N GLN A 287 0.76 7.77 -18.85
CA GLN A 287 0.81 7.79 -17.39
C GLN A 287 -0.58 7.61 -16.75
N SER A 288 -1.59 8.37 -17.18
CA SER A 288 -2.95 8.23 -16.63
C SER A 288 -3.62 6.92 -16.99
N LEU A 289 -3.41 6.38 -18.20
CA LEU A 289 -3.94 5.07 -18.60
C LEU A 289 -3.30 3.94 -17.81
N MET A 290 -1.99 4.01 -17.57
CA MET A 290 -1.25 3.07 -16.74
C MET A 290 -1.72 3.15 -15.28
N SER A 291 -1.93 4.36 -14.76
CA SER A 291 -2.48 4.60 -13.41
C SER A 291 -3.88 3.99 -13.27
N LEU A 292 -4.78 4.26 -14.23
CA LEU A 292 -6.12 3.67 -14.26
C LEU A 292 -6.08 2.14 -14.33
N ALA A 293 -5.19 1.56 -15.14
CA ALA A 293 -5.04 0.12 -15.22
C ALA A 293 -4.57 -0.48 -13.89
N LYS A 294 -3.63 0.17 -13.19
CA LYS A 294 -3.21 -0.22 -11.83
C LYS A 294 -4.41 -0.16 -10.88
N LEU A 295 -5.16 0.93 -10.93
CA LEU A 295 -6.33 1.15 -10.07
C LEU A 295 -7.37 0.04 -10.23
N CYS A 296 -7.69 -0.35 -11.47
CA CYS A 296 -8.56 -1.49 -11.74
C CYS A 296 -7.99 -2.80 -11.17
N ILE A 297 -6.71 -3.10 -11.42
CA ILE A 297 -6.06 -4.36 -11.03
C ILE A 297 -5.88 -4.47 -9.52
N TYR A 298 -5.62 -3.40 -8.78
CA TYR A 298 -5.48 -3.53 -7.34
C TYR A 298 -6.82 -3.42 -6.62
N THR A 299 -7.69 -2.49 -7.02
CA THR A 299 -9.00 -2.31 -6.39
C THR A 299 -9.89 -3.56 -6.50
N HIS A 300 -9.79 -4.34 -7.59
CA HIS A 300 -10.58 -5.57 -7.70
C HIS A 300 -10.32 -6.54 -6.54
N VAL A 301 -9.09 -6.58 -6.03
CA VAL A 301 -8.72 -7.47 -4.93
C VAL A 301 -9.42 -7.04 -3.65
N PHE A 302 -9.67 -5.75 -3.45
CA PHE A 302 -10.26 -5.24 -2.22
C PHE A 302 -11.78 -5.20 -2.25
N ILE A 303 -12.39 -5.10 -3.44
CA ILE A 303 -13.85 -5.13 -3.59
C ILE A 303 -14.38 -6.57 -3.60
N PHE A 304 -13.63 -7.53 -4.16
CA PHE A 304 -14.15 -8.86 -4.49
C PHE A 304 -13.42 -10.03 -3.81
N MET A 305 -12.46 -9.78 -2.91
CA MET A 305 -11.88 -10.79 -2.02
C MET A 305 -12.68 -10.88 -0.71
#